data_AF-A0A258HU77-F1
#
_entry.id   AF-A0A258HU77-F1
#
_cell.length_a   1.000
_cell.length_b   1.000
_cell.length_c   1.000
_cell.angle_alpha   90.00
_cell.angle_beta   90.00
_cell.angle_gamma   90.00
#
_symmetry.space_group_name_H-M   'P 1'
#
loop_
_entity.id
_entity.type
_entity.pdbx_description
1 polymer ?
#
loop_
_entity_poly.entity_id
_entity_poly.type
_entity_poly.pdbx_seq_one_letter_code
_entity_poly.pdbx_strand_id
1 'polypeptide(L)'
;MTVQVTITPNGRMSLPADIRKRLGLAGGGALLVEETEDGVILRTVAQSIAHAQALAKKFTGGKPEASVDAFLARRREESGE
;
A
#
# COMPACT_ATOMS: atom_id res chain seq x y z
N MET A 1 -11.12 13.66 -7.61
CA MET A 1 -11.07 13.98 -9.05
C MET A 1 -11.31 12.70 -9.82
N THR A 2 -12.31 12.68 -10.68
CA THR A 2 -12.63 11.52 -11.53
C THR A 2 -12.16 11.84 -12.93
N VAL A 3 -11.42 10.93 -13.55
CA VAL A 3 -10.93 11.09 -14.93
C VAL A 3 -11.31 9.84 -15.71
N GLN A 4 -11.97 10.03 -16.86
CA GLN A 4 -12.24 8.95 -17.79
C GLN A 4 -10.96 8.63 -18.57
N VAL A 5 -10.58 7.36 -18.63
CA VAL A 5 -9.43 6.87 -19.39
C VAL A 5 -9.92 5.79 -20.34
N THR A 6 -9.55 5.88 -21.61
CA THR A 6 -9.85 4.84 -22.60
C THR A 6 -8.86 3.68 -22.43
N ILE A 7 -9.39 2.46 -22.41
CA ILE A 7 -8.60 1.23 -22.47
C ILE A 7 -8.58 0.77 -23.93
N THR A 8 -7.39 0.58 -24.48
CA THR A 8 -7.24 0.05 -25.84
C THR A 8 -7.55 -1.45 -25.87
N PRO A 9 -7.87 -2.06 -27.03
CA PRO A 9 -8.24 -3.48 -27.11
C PRO A 9 -7.20 -4.45 -26.56
N ASN A 10 -5.93 -4.06 -26.51
CA ASN A 10 -4.84 -4.84 -25.91
C ASN A 10 -4.67 -4.60 -24.39
N GLY A 11 -5.64 -3.95 -23.74
CA GLY A 11 -5.65 -3.72 -22.29
C GLY A 11 -4.79 -2.56 -21.80
N ARG A 12 -4.15 -1.79 -22.68
CA ARG A 12 -3.33 -0.64 -22.26
C ARG A 12 -4.22 0.55 -21.89
N MET A 13 -3.87 1.21 -20.80
CA MET A 13 -4.43 2.51 -20.42
C MET A 13 -3.34 3.55 -20.32
N SER A 14 -3.61 4.77 -20.79
CA SER A 14 -2.66 5.88 -20.68
C SER A 14 -3.04 6.76 -19.49
N LEU A 15 -2.18 6.77 -18.47
CA LEU A 15 -2.40 7.62 -17.30
C LEU A 15 -2.07 9.08 -17.65
N PRO A 16 -2.99 10.05 -17.45
CA PRO A 16 -2.75 11.47 -17.67
C PRO A 16 -1.45 11.99 -17.02
N ALA A 17 -0.79 12.94 -17.69
CA ALA A 17 0.55 13.40 -17.29
C ALA A 17 0.59 14.02 -15.89
N ASP A 18 -0.47 14.71 -15.48
CA ASP A 18 -0.62 15.29 -14.16
C ASP A 18 -0.73 14.20 -13.06
N ILE A 19 -1.47 13.12 -13.34
CA ILE A 19 -1.57 11.96 -12.44
C ILE A 19 -0.20 11.28 -12.32
N ARG A 20 0.50 11.06 -13.44
CA ARG A 20 1.86 10.47 -13.41
C ARG A 20 2.81 11.29 -12.54
N LYS A 21 2.82 12.62 -12.68
CA LYS A 21 3.67 13.50 -11.88
C LYS A 21 3.36 13.38 -10.38
N ARG A 22 2.08 13.42 -9.99
CA ARG A 22 1.67 13.28 -8.58
C ARG A 22 2.02 11.91 -7.99
N LEU A 23 2.01 10.86 -8.80
CA LEU A 23 2.38 9.51 -8.38
C LEU A 23 3.88 9.21 -8.50
N GLY A 24 4.71 10.18 -8.90
CA GLY A 24 6.15 9.96 -9.09
C GLY A 24 6.51 9.09 -10.30
N LEU A 25 5.59 8.93 -11.26
CA LEU A 25 5.74 8.09 -12.46
C LEU A 25 6.09 8.90 -13.72
N ALA A 26 6.63 10.11 -13.55
CA ALA A 26 6.92 11.01 -14.67
C ALA A 26 7.95 10.41 -15.66
N GLY A 27 8.90 9.62 -15.16
CA GLY A 27 9.89 8.88 -15.96
C GLY A 27 9.49 7.45 -16.30
N GLY A 28 8.21 7.08 -16.11
CA GLY A 28 7.76 5.69 -16.15
C GLY A 28 7.83 5.01 -14.78
N GLY A 29 7.58 3.70 -14.75
CA GLY A 29 7.55 2.89 -13.54
C GLY A 29 6.44 1.84 -13.57
N ALA A 30 6.15 1.26 -12.40
CA ALA A 30 5.12 0.26 -12.21
C ALA A 30 4.09 0.69 -11.17
N LEU A 31 2.87 0.22 -11.37
CA LEU A 31 1.78 0.29 -10.40
C LEU A 31 1.35 -1.13 -10.05
N LEU A 32 0.92 -1.32 -8.81
CA LEU A 32 0.19 -2.48 -8.39
C LEU A 32 -1.27 -2.31 -8.82
N VAL A 33 -1.81 -3.37 -9.42
CA VAL A 33 -3.21 -3.50 -9.80
C VAL A 33 -3.82 -4.56 -8.90
N GLU A 34 -4.80 -4.17 -8.09
CA GLU A 34 -5.48 -5.05 -7.15
C GLU A 34 -6.95 -5.15 -7.56
N GLU A 35 -7.42 -6.36 -7.82
CA GLU A 35 -8.84 -6.65 -8.04
C GLU A 35 -9.54 -6.83 -6.70
N THR A 36 -10.69 -6.18 -6.57
CA THR A 36 -11.54 -6.19 -5.38
C THR A 36 -12.99 -6.39 -5.80
N GLU A 37 -13.88 -6.64 -4.85
CA GLU A 37 -15.32 -6.80 -5.11
C GLU A 37 -15.95 -5.57 -5.80
N ASP A 38 -15.44 -4.37 -5.49
CA ASP A 38 -15.95 -3.09 -6.00
C ASP A 38 -15.23 -2.61 -7.28
N GLY A 39 -14.26 -3.38 -7.78
CA GLY A 39 -13.48 -3.05 -8.97
C GLY A 39 -11.97 -3.06 -8.73
N VAL A 40 -11.23 -2.22 -9.44
CA VAL A 40 -9.77 -2.26 -9.46
C VAL A 40 -9.16 -1.06 -8.75
N ILE A 41 -8.16 -1.34 -7.91
CA ILE A 41 -7.37 -0.32 -7.22
C ILE A 41 -5.96 -0.27 -7.81
N LEU A 42 -5.52 0.93 -8.19
CA LEU A 42 -4.18 1.23 -8.66
C LEU A 42 -3.38 1.94 -7.56
N ARG A 43 -2.25 1.35 -7.15
CA ARG A 43 -1.37 1.93 -6.12
C ARG A 43 0.10 1.82 -6.51
N THR A 44 0.90 2.79 -6.07
CA THR A 44 2.35 2.59 -6.00
C THR A 44 2.68 1.61 -4.85
N VAL A 45 3.86 0.99 -4.89
CA VAL A 45 4.33 0.14 -3.77
C VAL A 45 4.36 0.93 -2.47
N ALA A 46 4.86 2.16 -2.49
CA ALA A 46 4.91 3.04 -1.32
C ALA A 46 3.51 3.30 -0.73
N GLN A 47 2.50 3.54 -1.57
CA GLN A 47 1.12 3.70 -1.13
C GLN A 47 0.54 2.41 -0.53
N SER A 48 0.88 1.24 -1.10
CA SER A 48 0.44 -0.04 -0.56
C SER A 48 1.03 -0.30 0.84
N ILE A 49 2.33 -0.02 1.02
CA ILE A 49 3.00 -0.12 2.32
C ILE A 49 2.36 0.85 3.32
N ALA A 50 2.17 2.11 2.94
CA ALA A 50 1.54 3.10 3.81
C ALA A 50 0.11 2.69 4.21
N HIS A 51 -0.66 2.11 3.29
CA HIS A 51 -1.99 1.60 3.57
C HIS A 51 -1.95 0.44 4.57
N ALA A 52 -1.07 -0.54 4.37
CA ALA A 52 -0.89 -1.66 5.29
C ALA A 52 -0.46 -1.21 6.70
N GLN A 53 0.49 -0.26 6.78
CA GLN A 53 0.92 0.33 8.05
C GLN A 53 -0.21 1.09 8.75
N ALA A 54 -0.99 1.87 8.01
CA ALA A 54 -2.14 2.58 8.55
C ALA A 54 -3.20 1.61 9.10
N LEU A 55 -3.44 0.49 8.40
CA LEU A 55 -4.34 -0.56 8.86
C LEU A 55 -3.83 -1.20 10.14
N ALA A 56 -2.56 -1.62 10.18
CA ALA A 56 -1.94 -2.20 11.38
C ALA A 56 -2.06 -1.24 12.58
N LYS A 57 -1.75 0.05 12.38
CA LYS A 57 -1.84 1.08 13.42
C LYS A 57 -3.25 1.26 13.97
N LYS A 58 -4.32 0.98 13.22
CA LYS A 58 -5.69 1.01 13.75
C LYS A 58 -5.93 -0.08 14.81
N PHE A 59 -5.26 -1.22 14.69
CA PHE A 59 -5.44 -2.36 15.60
C PHE A 59 -4.39 -2.42 16.72
N THR A 60 -3.21 -1.83 16.49
CA THR A 60 -2.09 -1.81 17.45
C THR A 60 -1.85 -0.44 18.09
N GLY A 61 -2.48 0.62 17.60
CA GLY A 61 -2.35 1.97 18.14
C GLY A 61 -2.81 2.04 19.60
N GLY A 62 -1.92 2.47 20.49
CA GLY A 62 -2.19 2.53 21.92
C GLY A 62 -1.97 1.23 22.69
N LYS A 63 -1.42 0.20 22.03
CA LYS A 63 -1.04 -1.09 22.64
C LYS A 63 0.49 -1.26 22.60
N PRO A 64 1.23 -0.76 23.60
CA PRO A 64 2.69 -0.90 23.65
C PRO A 64 3.16 -2.37 23.55
N GLU A 65 2.34 -3.30 24.05
CA GLU A 65 2.55 -4.74 23.99
C GLU A 65 2.45 -5.33 22.58
N ALA A 66 1.79 -4.63 21.66
CA ALA A 66 1.70 -5.03 20.25
C ALA A 66 2.92 -4.58 19.43
N SER A 67 3.96 -4.04 20.08
CA SER A 67 5.22 -3.70 19.44
C SER A 67 6.12 -4.92 19.22
N VAL A 68 7.01 -4.82 18.25
CA VAL A 68 8.05 -5.83 18.01
C VAL A 68 8.95 -5.98 19.24
N ASP A 69 9.29 -4.87 19.89
CA ASP A 69 10.15 -4.88 21.08
C ASP A 69 9.50 -5.65 22.24
N ALA A 70 8.21 -5.41 22.50
CA ALA A 70 7.47 -6.15 23.53
C ALA A 70 7.37 -7.65 23.20
N PHE A 71 7.17 -8.00 21.93
CA PHE A 71 7.18 -9.39 21.49
C PHE A 71 8.55 -10.06 21.71
N LEU A 72 9.64 -9.38 21.34
CA LEU A 72 11.00 -9.90 21.52
C LEU A 72 11.38 -10.03 23.00
N ALA A 73 11.00 -9.07 23.84
CA ALA A 73 11.22 -9.12 25.28
C ALA A 73 10.53 -10.33 25.91
N ARG A 74 9.23 -10.53 25.63
CA ARG A 74 8.47 -11.70 26.08
C ARG A 74 9.10 -13.02 25.63
N ARG A 75 9.58 -13.08 24.39
CA ARG A 75 10.21 -14.29 23.86
C ARG A 75 11.51 -14.66 24.58
N ARG A 76 12.29 -13.66 25.01
CA ARG A 76 13.50 -13.89 25.82
C ARG A 76 13.13 -14.44 27.20
N GLU A 77 12.15 -13.84 27.86
CA GLU A 77 11.62 -14.31 29.15
C GLU A 77 11.10 -15.76 29.06
N GLU A 78 10.36 -16.10 28.01
CA GLU A 78 9.84 -17.47 27.78
C GLU A 78 10.96 -18.48 27.44
N SER A 79 12.10 -18.04 26.91
CA SER A 79 13.22 -18.91 26.52
C SER A 79 14.23 -19.17 27.64
N GLY A 80 14.14 -18.46 28.77
CA GLY A 80 14.98 -18.67 29.96
C GLY A 80 16.43 -18.19 29.83
N GLU A 81 16.74 -17.31 28.87
CA GLU A 81 18.01 -16.54 28.76
C GLU A 81 17.92 -15.19 29.49
#